data_AF-A0A6S5C2I3-F1
#
_entry.id   AF-A0A6S5C2I3-F1
#
_cell.length_a   1.000
_cell.length_b   1.000
_cell.length_c   1.000
_cell.angle_alpha   90.00
_cell.angle_beta   90.00
_cell.angle_gamma   90.00
#
_symmetry.space_group_name_H-M   'P 1'
#
loop_
_entity.id
_entity.type
_entity.pdbx_description
1 polymer ?
#
loop_
_entity_poly.entity_id
_entity_poly.type
_entity_poly.pdbx_seq_one_letter_code
_entity_poly.pdbx_strand_id
1 'polypeptide(L)'
;MSATACCASNAIKSVKPLKAQTSCCTAQPDETAPTLSCCADGTAALTQAPVISTAFAKARIDAWQQFREVLPYLLLGVLIGSFIYGFIPAEWIAAHAGADNPLAIPFSATVGIPLYIRAEAVIPLASVLLGKGMGMGAVMALIIGSAGASLTEVILLKSMFRTPMIAAFLTVILGMAVMMGYLTQLLFA
;
A
#
# COMPACT_ATOMS: atom_id res chain seq x y z
N MET A 1 14.62 43.93 -57.56
CA MET A 1 16.01 43.45 -57.67
C MET A 1 16.08 42.09 -56.99
N SER A 2 16.73 41.15 -57.67
CA SER A 2 16.69 39.68 -57.51
C SER A 2 17.13 39.11 -56.16
N ALA A 3 16.60 37.93 -55.84
CA ALA A 3 17.30 36.67 -55.54
C ALA A 3 16.22 35.64 -55.19
N THR A 4 15.91 34.57 -55.92
CA THR A 4 16.72 33.50 -56.54
C THR A 4 17.56 32.70 -55.54
N ALA A 5 17.22 31.41 -55.44
CA ALA A 5 17.97 30.28 -54.88
C ALA A 5 18.17 30.29 -53.34
N CYS A 6 18.07 29.18 -52.61
CA CYS A 6 18.66 27.87 -52.89
C CYS A 6 17.80 26.70 -52.35
N CYS A 7 17.26 25.89 -53.26
CA CYS A 7 17.33 24.43 -53.07
C CYS A 7 18.67 23.98 -53.64
N ALA A 8 19.60 23.57 -52.78
CA ALA A 8 20.77 22.80 -53.19
C ALA A 8 21.26 21.92 -52.04
N SER A 9 21.03 20.62 -52.22
CA SER A 9 21.92 19.50 -51.90
C SER A 9 23.16 19.79 -51.05
N ASN A 10 23.21 19.24 -49.84
CA ASN A 10 24.11 18.10 -49.52
C ASN A 10 24.20 17.85 -48.00
N ALA A 11 24.00 16.58 -47.65
CA ALA A 11 24.69 15.84 -46.60
C ALA A 11 24.79 16.47 -45.19
N ILE A 12 23.87 16.07 -44.31
CA ILE A 12 24.33 15.39 -43.09
C ILE A 12 23.97 13.92 -43.23
N LYS A 13 24.94 13.21 -43.84
CA LYS A 13 25.11 11.78 -43.68
C LYS A 13 25.23 11.49 -42.18
N SER A 14 24.45 10.52 -41.72
CA SER A 14 24.73 9.73 -40.52
C SER A 14 24.56 10.43 -39.16
N VAL A 15 23.37 10.29 -38.58
CA VAL A 15 23.32 9.91 -37.15
C VAL A 15 23.28 8.38 -37.14
N LYS A 16 24.46 7.76 -36.93
CA LYS A 16 24.57 6.31 -36.80
C LYS A 16 23.87 5.90 -35.50
N PRO A 17 23.00 4.89 -35.48
CA PRO A 17 22.24 4.54 -34.30
C PRO A 17 23.21 3.97 -33.25
N LEU A 18 23.26 4.59 -32.07
CA LEU A 18 23.88 3.97 -30.91
C LEU A 18 22.91 2.90 -30.40
N LYS A 19 23.28 1.67 -30.70
CA LYS A 19 22.69 0.42 -30.27
C LYS A 19 22.65 0.33 -28.74
N ALA A 20 21.47 0.39 -28.16
CA ALA A 20 21.12 -0.24 -26.90
C ALA A 20 19.58 -0.39 -26.89
N GLN A 21 19.08 -1.59 -27.23
CA GLN A 21 18.73 -2.63 -26.25
C GLN A 21 17.48 -2.22 -25.47
N THR A 22 16.39 -2.98 -25.39
CA THR A 22 15.98 -4.36 -25.77
C THR A 22 14.63 -4.48 -25.04
N SER A 23 13.57 -5.20 -25.38
CA SER A 23 13.28 -6.32 -26.28
C SER A 23 11.76 -6.49 -26.12
N CYS A 24 10.89 -6.22 -27.09
CA CYS A 24 10.34 -7.22 -28.03
C CYS A 24 10.42 -8.67 -27.49
N CYS A 25 9.39 -9.51 -27.30
CA CYS A 25 7.95 -9.51 -27.58
C CYS A 25 7.33 -10.53 -26.58
N THR A 26 6.05 -10.42 -26.19
CA THR A 26 4.94 -11.11 -26.89
C THR A 26 3.56 -10.63 -26.42
N ALA A 27 2.62 -10.62 -27.39
CA ALA A 27 1.14 -10.56 -27.34
C ALA A 27 0.39 -9.19 -27.48
N GLN A 28 -0.38 -9.09 -28.58
CA GLN A 28 -1.48 -8.16 -28.98
C GLN A 28 -2.63 -8.07 -27.94
N PRO A 29 -3.69 -7.24 -28.10
CA PRO A 29 -3.95 -6.05 -28.95
C PRO A 29 -4.44 -4.82 -28.14
N ASP A 30 -4.28 -3.59 -28.66
CA ASP A 30 -5.32 -2.54 -28.61
C ASP A 30 -4.86 -1.30 -29.37
N GLU A 31 -5.42 -1.16 -30.57
CA GLU A 31 -5.26 -0.03 -31.45
C GLU A 31 -6.28 1.04 -31.05
N THR A 32 -5.81 2.17 -30.56
CA THR A 32 -6.26 3.46 -31.10
C THR A 32 -5.24 4.53 -30.74
N ALA A 33 -4.43 4.86 -31.74
CA ALA A 33 -3.38 5.84 -31.70
C ALA A 33 -3.91 7.25 -31.33
N PRO A 34 -3.08 8.10 -30.69
CA PRO A 34 -3.38 9.52 -30.63
C PRO A 34 -3.27 10.10 -32.06
N THR A 35 -4.39 10.43 -32.67
CA THR A 35 -4.39 11.16 -33.94
C THR A 35 -4.04 12.62 -33.68
N LEU A 36 -2.78 12.96 -33.91
CA LEU A 36 -2.29 14.33 -33.94
C LEU A 36 -2.84 15.02 -35.20
N SER A 37 -3.84 15.90 -35.05
CA SER A 37 -4.34 16.73 -36.15
C SER A 37 -3.77 18.15 -36.00
N CYS A 38 -2.79 18.48 -36.84
CA CYS A 38 -2.21 19.82 -36.92
C CYS A 38 -2.97 20.64 -37.97
N CYS A 39 -3.68 21.68 -37.54
CA CYS A 39 -4.17 22.73 -38.44
C CYS A 39 -3.03 23.75 -38.68
N ALA A 40 -2.97 24.31 -39.89
CA ALA A 40 -1.86 25.09 -40.42
C ALA A 40 -1.66 26.51 -39.84
N ASP A 41 -2.27 26.83 -38.69
CA ASP A 41 -2.00 28.07 -37.95
C ASP A 41 -1.61 27.69 -36.53
N GLY A 42 -0.36 27.98 -36.17
CA GLY A 42 0.38 27.49 -35.00
C GLY A 42 -0.20 27.84 -33.63
N THR A 43 -1.40 27.32 -33.35
CA THR A 43 -2.09 27.42 -32.07
C THR A 43 -2.54 26.01 -31.70
N ALA A 44 -1.79 25.37 -30.81
CA ALA A 44 -2.19 24.10 -30.21
C ALA A 44 -3.36 24.37 -29.25
N ALA A 45 -4.58 24.12 -29.70
CA ALA A 45 -5.75 24.09 -28.83
C ALA A 45 -5.72 22.78 -28.03
N LEU A 46 -5.52 22.88 -26.71
CA LEU A 46 -5.83 21.79 -25.79
C LEU A 46 -7.35 21.67 -25.69
N THR A 47 -7.96 20.93 -26.61
CA THR A 47 -9.38 20.61 -26.52
C THR A 47 -9.56 19.59 -25.40
N GLN A 48 -9.77 20.10 -24.18
CA GLN A 48 -10.27 19.33 -23.05
C GLN A 48 -11.56 18.61 -23.49
N ALA A 49 -11.55 17.27 -23.44
CA ALA A 49 -12.74 16.49 -23.75
C ALA A 49 -13.84 16.76 -22.70
N PRO A 50 -15.12 16.87 -23.08
CA PRO A 50 -16.22 16.90 -22.13
C PRO A 50 -16.36 15.49 -21.53
N VAL A 51 -15.81 15.30 -20.34
CA VAL A 51 -16.17 14.19 -19.45
C VAL A 51 -17.59 14.41 -18.94
N ILE A 52 -18.24 13.31 -18.52
CA ILE A 52 -19.48 13.26 -17.71
C ILE A 52 -20.73 12.78 -18.49
N SER A 53 -20.67 11.53 -18.96
CA SER A 53 -21.81 10.58 -18.90
C SER A 53 -21.33 9.14 -19.16
N THR A 54 -20.53 8.95 -20.21
CA THR A 54 -19.96 7.64 -20.59
C THR A 54 -18.80 7.21 -19.69
N ALA A 55 -17.99 8.15 -19.19
CA ALA A 55 -16.89 7.87 -18.26
C ALA A 55 -17.39 7.29 -16.92
N PHE A 56 -18.51 7.78 -16.40
CA PHE A 56 -19.09 7.26 -15.15
C PHE A 56 -19.72 5.87 -15.37
N ALA A 57 -20.37 5.66 -16.52
CA ALA A 57 -20.88 4.36 -16.90
C ALA A 57 -19.74 3.31 -17.02
N LYS A 58 -18.62 3.69 -17.65
CA LYS A 58 -17.42 2.85 -17.75
C LYS A 58 -16.79 2.59 -16.39
N ALA A 59 -16.59 3.62 -15.57
CA ALA A 59 -16.05 3.50 -14.21
C ALA A 59 -16.90 2.59 -13.31
N ARG A 60 -18.23 2.61 -13.45
CA ARG A 60 -19.11 1.68 -12.71
C ARG A 60 -18.96 0.23 -13.17
N ILE A 61 -18.83 0.00 -14.48
CA ILE A 61 -18.65 -1.35 -15.02
C ILE A 61 -17.30 -1.91 -14.56
N ASP A 62 -16.23 -1.11 -14.68
CA ASP A 62 -14.88 -1.47 -14.24
C ASP A 62 -14.86 -1.73 -12.73
N ALA A 63 -15.47 -0.86 -11.93
CA ALA A 63 -15.60 -1.05 -10.48
C ALA A 63 -16.42 -2.29 -10.12
N TRP A 64 -17.47 -2.61 -10.88
CA TRP A 64 -18.29 -3.80 -10.64
C TRP A 64 -17.55 -5.09 -10.98
N GLN A 65 -16.74 -5.09 -12.04
CA GLN A 65 -15.89 -6.21 -12.39
C GLN A 65 -14.84 -6.44 -11.29
N GLN A 66 -14.14 -5.40 -10.87
CA GLN A 66 -13.13 -5.50 -9.81
C GLN A 66 -13.75 -5.91 -8.46
N PHE A 67 -14.93 -5.38 -8.13
CA PHE A 67 -15.67 -5.79 -6.94
C PHE A 67 -16.03 -7.28 -6.99
N ARG A 68 -16.53 -7.78 -8.13
CA ARG A 68 -16.90 -9.19 -8.28
C ARG A 68 -15.71 -10.13 -8.13
N GLU A 69 -14.52 -9.72 -8.56
CA GLU A 69 -13.28 -10.48 -8.39
C GLU A 69 -12.82 -10.53 -6.92
N VAL A 70 -12.94 -9.41 -6.19
CA VAL A 70 -12.49 -9.30 -4.79
C VAL A 70 -13.53 -9.84 -3.80
N LEU A 71 -14.82 -9.82 -4.16
CA LEU A 71 -15.95 -10.26 -3.33
C LEU A 71 -15.79 -11.66 -2.71
N PRO A 72 -15.38 -12.72 -3.45
CA PRO A 72 -15.21 -14.05 -2.84
C PRO A 72 -14.11 -14.05 -1.77
N TYR A 73 -13.01 -13.31 -1.98
CA TYR A 73 -11.94 -13.19 -1.00
C TYR A 73 -12.39 -12.39 0.23
N LEU A 74 -13.18 -11.33 0.02
CA LEU A 74 -13.77 -10.54 1.10
C LEU A 74 -14.73 -11.38 1.96
N LEU A 75 -15.64 -12.13 1.32
CA LEU A 75 -16.57 -13.01 2.01
C LEU A 75 -15.85 -14.07 2.84
N LEU A 76 -14.80 -14.67 2.27
CA LEU A 76 -13.96 -15.63 2.99
C LEU A 76 -13.28 -14.98 4.20
N GLY A 77 -12.72 -13.77 4.03
CA GLY A 77 -12.11 -13.00 5.11
C GLY A 77 -13.09 -12.64 6.23
N VAL A 78 -14.30 -12.19 5.88
CA VAL A 78 -15.36 -11.87 6.86
C VAL A 78 -15.83 -13.13 7.58
N LEU A 79 -15.98 -14.25 6.88
CA LEU A 79 -16.36 -15.53 7.50
C LEU A 79 -15.32 -15.96 8.53
N ILE A 80 -14.04 -15.97 8.15
CA ILE A 80 -12.94 -16.31 9.05
C ILE A 80 -12.88 -15.32 10.22
N GLY A 81 -12.98 -14.01 9.95
CA GLY A 81 -12.95 -12.97 10.98
C GLY A 81 -14.10 -13.08 11.99
N SER A 82 -15.32 -13.37 11.51
CA SER A 82 -16.48 -13.59 12.37
C SER A 82 -16.32 -14.84 13.26
N PHE A 83 -15.69 -15.89 12.73
CA PHE A 83 -15.39 -17.10 13.47
C PHE A 83 -14.33 -16.84 14.55
N ILE A 84 -13.26 -16.09 14.22
CA ILE A 84 -12.22 -15.69 15.18
C ILE A 84 -12.81 -14.83 16.30
N TYR A 85 -13.68 -13.87 15.97
CA TYR A 85 -14.34 -13.02 16.98
C TYR A 85 -15.17 -13.84 17.98
N GLY A 86 -15.83 -14.91 17.51
CA GLY A 86 -16.54 -15.84 18.39
C GLY A 86 -15.62 -16.64 19.32
N PHE A 87 -14.38 -16.91 18.91
CA PHE A 87 -13.39 -17.65 19.68
C PHE A 87 -12.57 -16.77 20.64
N ILE A 88 -12.26 -15.54 20.22
CA ILE A 88 -11.45 -14.58 20.98
C ILE A 88 -12.33 -13.37 21.31
N PRO A 89 -13.23 -13.50 22.30
CA PRO A 89 -14.03 -12.38 22.76
C PRO A 89 -13.13 -11.34 23.42
N ALA A 90 -13.59 -10.09 23.43
CA ALA A 90 -12.78 -8.99 23.94
C ALA A 90 -12.45 -9.13 25.43
N GLU A 91 -13.26 -9.85 26.18
CA GLU A 91 -13.07 -10.17 27.60
C GLU A 91 -11.87 -11.11 27.79
N TRP A 92 -11.61 -12.01 26.82
CA TRP A 92 -10.43 -12.85 26.81
C TRP A 92 -9.16 -12.03 26.55
N ILE A 93 -9.26 -11.04 25.65
CA ILE A 93 -8.18 -10.07 25.38
C ILE A 93 -7.93 -9.23 26.63
N ALA A 94 -8.96 -8.72 27.30
CA ALA A 94 -8.81 -7.95 28.53
C ALA A 94 -8.19 -8.77 29.68
N ALA A 95 -8.49 -10.07 29.78
CA ALA A 95 -7.89 -10.94 30.79
C ALA A 95 -6.39 -11.21 30.53
N HIS A 96 -5.96 -11.34 29.27
CA HIS A 96 -4.56 -11.66 28.93
C HIS A 96 -3.70 -10.42 28.62
N ALA A 97 -4.32 -9.36 28.14
CA ALA A 97 -3.70 -8.07 27.79
C ALA A 97 -4.14 -6.92 28.73
N GLY A 98 -4.67 -7.26 29.90
CA GLY A 98 -5.07 -6.31 30.94
C GLY A 98 -3.89 -5.61 31.58
N ALA A 99 -4.15 -4.48 32.24
CA ALA A 99 -3.13 -3.63 32.86
C ALA A 99 -2.32 -4.34 33.96
N ASP A 100 -2.91 -5.34 34.63
CA ASP A 100 -2.27 -6.08 35.72
C ASP A 100 -1.23 -7.12 35.24
N ASN A 101 -1.16 -7.41 33.94
CA ASN A 101 -0.24 -8.40 33.39
C ASN A 101 0.95 -7.72 32.68
N PRO A 102 2.17 -7.77 33.24
CA PRO A 102 3.34 -7.20 32.57
C PRO A 102 3.67 -7.89 31.23
N LEU A 103 3.28 -9.17 31.06
CA LEU A 103 3.46 -9.89 29.80
C LEU A 103 2.47 -9.47 28.69
N ALA A 104 1.46 -8.65 29.01
CA ALA A 104 0.53 -8.09 28.04
C ALA A 104 1.23 -7.30 26.94
N ILE A 105 2.29 -6.57 27.29
CA ILE A 105 3.04 -5.69 26.39
C ILE A 105 3.77 -6.49 25.28
N PRO A 106 4.68 -7.43 25.59
CA PRO A 106 5.36 -8.22 24.57
C PRO A 106 4.43 -9.12 23.76
N PHE A 107 3.35 -9.62 24.38
CA PHE A 107 2.31 -10.35 23.68
C PHE A 107 1.63 -9.47 22.63
N SER A 108 1.21 -8.26 23.03
CA SER A 108 0.53 -7.31 22.13
C SER A 108 1.43 -6.82 21.00
N ALA A 109 2.73 -6.61 21.26
CA ALA A 109 3.71 -6.28 20.23
C ALA A 109 3.83 -7.39 19.18
N THR A 110 3.88 -8.65 19.62
CA THR A 110 4.03 -9.81 18.73
C THR A 110 2.78 -10.05 17.90
N VAL A 111 1.59 -9.85 18.48
CA VAL A 111 0.31 -9.94 17.77
C VAL A 111 0.11 -8.77 16.80
N GLY A 112 0.64 -7.59 17.12
CA GLY A 112 0.57 -6.41 16.26
C GLY A 112 1.22 -6.63 14.89
N ILE A 113 2.38 -7.30 14.85
CA ILE A 113 3.17 -7.56 13.63
C ILE A 113 2.35 -8.18 12.47
N PRO A 114 1.73 -9.36 12.65
CA PRO A 114 0.95 -9.97 11.58
C PRO A 114 -0.37 -9.24 11.30
N LEU A 115 -0.89 -8.46 12.25
CA LEU A 115 -2.21 -7.86 12.15
C LEU A 115 -2.29 -6.72 11.13
N TYR A 116 -1.16 -6.06 10.83
CA TYR A 116 -1.03 -4.92 9.90
C TYR A 116 -2.28 -4.03 9.85
N ILE A 117 -2.31 -3.01 10.71
CA ILE A 117 -3.43 -2.08 10.77
C ILE A 117 -2.97 -0.75 10.18
N ARG A 118 -3.78 -0.19 9.29
CA ARG A 118 -3.53 1.15 8.74
C ARG A 118 -3.68 2.20 9.83
N ALA A 119 -2.87 3.26 9.79
CA ALA A 119 -2.82 4.29 10.84
C ALA A 119 -4.20 4.93 11.13
N GLU A 120 -5.04 5.09 10.11
CA GLU A 120 -6.38 5.66 10.22
C GLU A 120 -7.35 4.73 10.97
N ALA A 121 -7.18 3.42 10.83
CA ALA A 121 -7.98 2.42 11.52
C ALA A 121 -7.48 2.17 12.97
N VAL A 122 -6.23 2.49 13.26
CA VAL A 122 -5.64 2.33 14.60
C VAL A 122 -6.30 3.27 15.62
N ILE A 123 -6.62 4.51 15.25
CA ILE A 123 -7.20 5.51 16.18
C ILE A 123 -8.50 5.00 16.82
N PRO A 124 -9.55 4.62 16.06
CA PRO A 124 -10.77 4.11 16.67
C PRO A 124 -10.55 2.76 17.36
N LEU A 125 -9.68 1.89 16.83
CA LEU A 125 -9.38 0.60 17.45
C LEU A 125 -8.78 0.75 18.84
N ALA A 126 -7.82 1.65 19.01
CA ALA A 126 -7.18 1.94 20.29
C ALA A 126 -8.22 2.40 21.32
N SER A 127 -9.15 3.28 20.93
CA SER A 127 -10.20 3.77 21.84
C SER A 127 -11.11 2.64 22.35
N VAL A 128 -11.46 1.69 21.48
CA VAL A 128 -12.30 0.55 21.83
C VAL A 128 -11.56 -0.43 22.75
N LEU A 129 -10.29 -0.72 22.44
CA LEU A 129 -9.46 -1.64 23.24
C LEU A 129 -9.18 -1.09 24.65
N LEU A 130 -8.87 0.20 24.76
CA LEU A 130 -8.74 0.90 26.04
C LEU A 130 -10.06 0.86 26.81
N GLY A 131 -11.18 1.14 26.14
CA GLY A 131 -12.52 1.09 26.75
C GLY A 131 -12.91 -0.32 27.23
N LYS A 132 -12.31 -1.37 26.66
CA LYS A 132 -12.50 -2.76 27.08
C LYS A 132 -11.49 -3.26 28.12
N GLY A 133 -10.65 -2.38 28.67
CA GLY A 133 -9.74 -2.70 29.78
C GLY A 133 -8.37 -3.21 29.36
N MET A 134 -8.00 -3.10 28.09
CA MET A 134 -6.62 -3.36 27.66
C MET A 134 -5.68 -2.29 28.23
N GLY A 135 -4.51 -2.69 28.73
CA GLY A 135 -3.53 -1.76 29.31
C GLY A 135 -3.04 -0.73 28.28
N MET A 136 -2.84 0.51 28.69
CA MET A 136 -2.40 1.58 27.77
C MET A 136 -1.05 1.26 27.12
N GLY A 137 -0.13 0.66 27.88
CA GLY A 137 1.15 0.21 27.34
C GLY A 137 1.02 -0.94 26.34
N ALA A 138 0.07 -1.85 26.56
CA ALA A 138 -0.21 -2.95 25.64
C ALA A 138 -0.78 -2.42 24.30
N VAL A 139 -1.67 -1.42 24.36
CA VAL A 139 -2.20 -0.76 23.15
C VAL A 139 -1.08 -0.06 22.39
N MET A 140 -0.21 0.69 23.07
CA MET A 140 0.93 1.35 22.43
C MET A 140 1.90 0.36 21.78
N ALA A 141 2.18 -0.76 22.45
CA ALA A 141 3.02 -1.82 21.90
C ALA A 141 2.39 -2.48 20.66
N LEU A 142 1.07 -2.66 20.64
CA LEU A 142 0.34 -3.16 19.47
C LEU A 142 0.42 -2.19 18.30
N ILE A 143 0.26 -0.89 18.55
CA ILE A 143 0.35 0.15 17.52
C ILE A 143 1.74 0.16 16.89
N ILE A 144 2.79 0.23 17.71
CA ILE A 144 4.18 0.25 17.25
C ILE A 144 4.53 -1.06 16.53
N GLY A 145 4.08 -2.21 17.04
CA GLY A 145 4.30 -3.51 16.39
C GLY A 145 3.63 -3.58 15.01
N SER A 146 2.36 -3.17 14.91
CA SER A 146 1.57 -3.25 13.68
C SER A 146 2.01 -2.28 12.58
N ALA A 147 2.49 -1.10 12.96
CA ALA A 147 3.03 -0.10 12.02
C ALA A 147 4.53 -0.26 11.77
N GLY A 148 5.28 -0.86 12.71
CA GLY A 148 6.74 -0.97 12.64
C GLY A 148 7.22 -2.19 11.87
N ALA A 149 6.59 -3.35 12.07
CA ALA A 149 6.93 -4.60 11.39
C ALA A 149 5.65 -5.26 10.88
N SER A 150 5.21 -4.88 9.68
CA SER A 150 4.04 -5.48 9.05
C SER A 150 4.38 -6.74 8.24
N LEU A 151 3.41 -7.64 8.10
CA LEU A 151 3.58 -8.85 7.27
C LEU A 151 4.01 -8.50 5.83
N THR A 152 3.45 -7.44 5.26
CA THR A 152 3.78 -6.97 3.91
C THR A 152 5.21 -6.44 3.81
N GLU A 153 5.71 -5.73 4.83
CA GLU A 153 7.11 -5.29 4.88
C GLU A 153 8.06 -6.47 4.99
N VAL A 154 7.75 -7.45 5.83
CA VAL A 154 8.58 -8.66 5.97
C VAL A 154 8.64 -9.44 4.65
N ILE A 155 7.53 -9.55 3.93
CA ILE A 155 7.46 -10.18 2.60
C ILE A 155 8.34 -9.41 1.60
N LEU A 156 8.24 -8.08 1.59
CA LEU A 156 9.04 -7.23 0.71
C LEU A 156 10.55 -7.32 1.04
N LEU A 157 10.91 -7.21 2.32
CA LEU A 157 12.30 -7.34 2.79
C LEU A 157 12.86 -8.73 2.47
N LYS A 158 12.06 -9.79 2.57
CA LYS A 158 12.51 -11.15 2.22
C LYS A 158 12.93 -11.30 0.77
N SER A 159 12.35 -10.51 -0.15
CA SER A 159 12.75 -10.51 -1.55
C SER A 159 14.11 -9.82 -1.79
N MET A 160 14.54 -8.93 -0.88
CA MET A 160 15.73 -8.09 -1.06
C MET A 160 16.89 -8.47 -0.13
N PHE A 161 16.60 -9.05 1.02
CA PHE A 161 17.57 -9.30 2.09
C PHE A 161 17.64 -10.78 2.50
N ARG A 162 18.75 -11.15 3.13
CA ARG A 162 18.95 -12.47 3.74
C ARG A 162 18.17 -12.57 5.05
N THR A 163 17.65 -13.76 5.37
CA THR A 163 16.92 -14.08 6.61
C THR A 163 17.50 -13.50 7.91
N PRO A 164 18.82 -13.48 8.18
CA PRO A 164 19.37 -12.86 9.39
C PRO A 164 19.10 -11.35 9.50
N MET A 165 19.03 -10.61 8.39
CA MET A 165 18.71 -9.17 8.41
C MET A 165 17.25 -8.94 8.82
N ILE A 166 16.35 -9.81 8.36
CA ILE A 166 14.93 -9.76 8.70
C ILE A 166 14.74 -10.05 10.19
N ALA A 167 15.47 -11.04 10.72
CA ALA A 167 15.44 -11.34 12.15
C ALA A 167 15.93 -10.14 12.98
N ALA A 168 17.02 -9.50 12.58
CA ALA A 168 17.53 -8.30 13.26
C ALA A 168 16.54 -7.12 13.21
N PHE A 169 15.87 -6.92 12.07
CA PHE A 169 14.82 -5.91 11.94
C PHE A 169 13.65 -6.17 12.90
N LEU A 170 13.14 -7.40 12.91
CA LEU A 170 12.03 -7.80 13.79
C LEU A 170 12.40 -7.68 15.26
N THR A 171 13.61 -8.05 15.67
CA THR A 171 14.04 -7.93 17.07
C THR A 171 14.18 -6.48 17.51
N VAL A 172 14.67 -5.59 16.65
CA VAL A 172 14.75 -4.15 16.96
C VAL A 172 13.36 -3.56 17.14
N ILE A 173 12.41 -3.87 16.26
CA ILE A 173 11.05 -3.35 16.34
C ILE A 173 10.31 -3.90 17.55
N LEU A 174 10.40 -5.21 17.79
CA LEU A 174 9.85 -5.80 19.02
C LEU A 174 10.48 -5.16 20.26
N GLY A 175 11.79 -4.95 20.27
CA GLY A 175 12.49 -4.27 21.35
C GLY A 175 11.98 -2.84 21.59
N MET A 176 11.82 -2.05 20.52
CA MET A 176 11.26 -0.70 20.61
C MET A 176 9.80 -0.70 21.07
N ALA A 177 8.96 -1.59 20.53
CA ALA A 177 7.56 -1.70 20.90
C ALA A 177 7.39 -2.07 22.37
N VAL A 178 8.17 -3.03 22.87
CA VAL A 178 8.16 -3.44 24.28
C VAL A 178 8.67 -2.34 25.19
N MET A 179 9.80 -1.70 24.83
CA MET A 179 10.36 -0.59 25.60
C MET A 179 9.36 0.56 25.72
N MET A 180 8.74 0.96 24.61
CA MET A 180 7.74 2.03 24.60
C MET A 180 6.45 1.62 25.31
N GLY A 181 6.03 0.36 25.19
CA GLY A 181 4.88 -0.17 25.93
C GLY A 181 5.08 -0.11 27.44
N TYR A 182 6.26 -0.51 27.94
CA TYR A 182 6.57 -0.38 29.37
C TYR A 182 6.72 1.07 29.80
N LEU A 183 7.34 1.92 28.98
CA LEU A 183 7.50 3.34 29.28
C LEU A 183 6.14 4.03 29.41
N THR A 184 5.23 3.76 28.48
CA THR A 184 3.87 4.32 28.50
C THR A 184 3.05 3.72 29.64
N GLN A 185 3.19 2.43 29.93
CA GLN A 185 2.56 1.84 31.11
C GLN A 185 3.05 2.50 32.40
N LEU A 186 4.35 2.84 32.53
CA LEU A 186 4.88 3.48 33.74
C LEU A 186 4.45 4.95 33.86
N LEU A 187 4.35 5.67 32.74
CA LEU A 187 3.93 7.08 32.73
C LEU A 187 2.44 7.28 33.00
N PHE A 188 1.61 6.31 32.62
CA PHE A 188 0.14 6.38 32.70
C PHE A 188 -0.47 5.33 33.66
N ALA A 189 0.37 4.65 34.45
CA ALA A 189 -0.05 3.74 35.55
C ALA A 189 -0.56 4.52 36.76
#